data_AF-A0A9D3PCY7-F1
#
_entry.id   AF-A0A9D3PCY7-F1
#
_cell.length_a   1.000
_cell.length_b   1.000
_cell.length_c   1.000
_cell.angle_alpha   90.00
_cell.angle_beta   90.00
_cell.angle_gamma   90.00
#
_symmetry.space_group_name_H-M   'P 1'
#
loop_
_entity.id
_entity.type
_entity.pdbx_description
1 polymer ?
#
loop_
_entity_poly.entity_id
_entity_poly.type
_entity_poly.pdbx_seq_one_letter_code
_entity_poly.pdbx_strand_id
1 'polypeptide(L)'
;MSYLFCCCASCFSDSEDSVQSNAERQPLLPPESARLFHPPAQDVAKLNGKLSVKLVGVPELDGHFADIAETFNQQQEHYESMLESLGQLRASCGHGGGLSDCLHRLQAENSTRQLSVQMKGYEFSLEVSGEVPPELQRAQESVSSLCQAVKAITAAGPRLQGMIRWLLQSEEQLRQRVTDASPNFQQQLRVQANLRENLQGVRRVQVRSAQYREEAGAVLSEAAKLAETQS
;
A
#
# COMPACT_ATOMS: atom_id res chain seq x y z
N MET A 1 36.51 62.27 -2.54
CA MET A 1 37.87 61.94 -3.03
C MET A 1 38.46 60.91 -2.09
N SER A 2 39.11 59.89 -2.66
CA SER A 2 39.94 58.84 -2.06
C SER A 2 40.83 59.37 -0.90
N TYR A 3 41.24 58.60 0.11
CA TYR A 3 41.99 57.34 0.04
C TYR A 3 41.87 56.49 1.33
N LEU A 4 42.06 55.18 1.16
CA LEU A 4 42.44 54.19 2.16
C LEU A 4 43.66 54.64 2.99
N PHE A 5 43.82 54.13 4.23
CA PHE A 5 45.00 53.33 4.58
C PHE A 5 44.84 52.57 5.91
N CYS A 6 45.27 51.32 5.85
CA CYS A 6 45.42 50.30 6.89
C CYS A 6 46.53 50.65 7.89
N CYS A 7 46.48 50.14 9.13
CA CYS A 7 47.58 49.39 9.78
C CYS A 7 47.26 49.05 11.24
N CYS A 8 47.23 47.75 11.54
CA CYS A 8 47.47 47.18 12.87
C CYS A 8 48.97 47.29 13.22
N ALA A 9 49.29 47.61 14.48
CA ALA A 9 50.46 47.16 15.27
C ALA A 9 50.56 48.05 16.52
N SER A 10 50.13 47.61 17.71
CA SER A 10 50.95 46.92 18.74
C SER A 10 52.21 47.69 19.15
N CYS A 11 52.39 47.92 20.46
CA CYS A 11 53.66 48.01 21.21
C CYS A 11 53.37 48.63 22.61
N PHE A 12 53.34 47.82 23.68
CA PHE A 12 54.39 47.67 24.72
C PHE A 12 54.05 48.43 26.01
N SER A 13 53.99 47.71 27.13
CA SER A 13 54.82 47.99 28.31
C SER A 13 54.79 46.80 29.27
N ASP A 14 56.00 46.36 29.61
CA ASP A 14 56.42 45.31 30.54
C ASP A 14 55.90 45.47 31.96
N SER A 15 55.76 44.35 32.68
CA SER A 15 56.47 44.06 33.94
C SER A 15 56.15 42.65 34.47
N GLU A 16 57.22 41.89 34.73
CA GLU A 16 57.32 40.59 35.42
C GLU A 16 56.83 40.74 36.91
N ASP A 17 56.44 39.76 37.73
CA ASP A 17 56.82 38.35 37.85
C ASP A 17 55.89 37.59 38.87
N SER A 18 55.79 36.27 38.71
CA SER A 18 55.38 35.21 39.68
C SER A 18 53.93 35.12 40.25
N VAL A 19 53.19 34.04 39.90
CA VAL A 19 52.82 32.88 40.76
C VAL A 19 52.04 31.86 39.90
N GLN A 20 52.56 30.63 39.81
CA GLN A 20 51.91 29.47 39.20
C GLN A 20 50.70 28.99 40.00
N SER A 21 49.56 28.75 39.33
CA SER A 21 48.85 27.47 39.47
C SER A 21 48.04 27.18 38.20
N ASN A 22 48.33 26.02 37.60
CA ASN A 22 47.65 25.45 36.45
C ASN A 22 46.21 25.05 36.85
N ALA A 23 45.21 25.58 36.16
CA ALA A 23 43.90 24.96 36.04
C ALA A 23 43.45 25.06 34.57
N GLU A 24 43.22 23.88 34.02
CA GLU A 24 43.01 23.52 32.64
C GLU A 24 41.56 23.81 32.16
N ARG A 25 41.38 24.05 30.85
CA ARG A 25 40.14 23.96 30.02
C ARG A 25 39.15 25.13 30.08
N GLN A 26 38.46 25.58 29.02
CA GLN A 26 38.56 25.57 27.55
C GLN A 26 37.52 26.64 27.09
N PRO A 27 37.68 27.31 25.92
CA PRO A 27 36.83 28.43 25.50
C PRO A 27 35.43 27.99 25.04
N LEU A 28 34.44 28.83 25.34
CA LEU A 28 33.04 28.69 24.92
C LEU A 28 32.92 28.52 23.40
N LEU A 29 32.27 27.44 22.96
CA LEU A 29 31.92 27.19 21.56
C LEU A 29 30.92 28.25 21.03
N PRO A 30 30.98 28.62 19.74
CA PRO A 30 30.08 29.60 19.12
C PRO A 30 28.64 29.04 18.98
N PRO A 31 27.62 29.91 18.89
CA PRO A 31 26.22 29.51 18.87
C PRO A 31 25.89 28.72 17.60
N GLU A 32 25.39 27.49 17.80
CA GLU A 32 24.93 26.61 16.74
C GLU A 32 23.62 27.15 16.14
N SER A 33 23.67 27.45 14.84
CA SER A 33 22.57 28.00 14.05
C SER A 33 21.38 27.02 14.01
N ALA A 34 20.25 27.42 14.61
CA ALA A 34 18.97 26.70 14.56
C ALA A 34 18.26 26.80 13.19
N ARG A 35 19.00 26.60 12.10
CA ARG A 35 18.43 26.45 10.74
C ARG A 35 18.88 25.13 10.14
N LEU A 36 18.49 24.03 10.78
CA LEU A 36 18.30 22.77 10.07
C LEU A 36 17.08 22.95 9.17
N PHE A 37 17.33 23.29 7.91
CA PHE A 37 16.40 23.01 6.83
C PHE A 37 16.10 21.52 6.88
N HIS A 38 14.94 21.15 7.43
CA HIS A 38 14.34 19.86 7.12
C HIS A 38 14.15 19.85 5.60
N PRO A 39 14.71 18.86 4.87
CA PRO A 39 14.23 18.58 3.54
C PRO A 39 12.71 18.34 3.67
N PRO A 40 11.87 18.89 2.78
CA PRO A 40 10.48 18.45 2.77
C PRO A 40 10.52 16.93 2.64
N ALA A 41 9.77 16.23 3.48
CA ALA A 41 9.46 14.82 3.29
C ALA A 41 8.64 14.68 2.00
N GLN A 42 9.29 14.92 0.86
CA GLN A 42 8.77 14.62 -0.45
C GLN A 42 9.02 13.14 -0.68
N ASP A 43 7.89 12.43 -0.72
CA ASP A 43 7.69 11.38 -1.72
C ASP A 43 8.33 10.00 -1.48
N VAL A 44 8.52 9.59 -0.22
CA VAL A 44 8.82 8.17 0.11
C VAL A 44 7.55 7.35 0.42
N ALA A 45 6.41 8.01 0.67
CA ALA A 45 5.11 7.34 0.88
C ALA A 45 4.42 6.91 -0.44
N LYS A 46 5.17 6.75 -1.53
CA LYS A 46 4.65 6.47 -2.87
C LYS A 46 4.77 5.01 -3.33
N LEU A 47 5.21 4.07 -2.48
CA LEU A 47 5.72 2.78 -2.98
C LEU A 47 4.87 1.52 -2.75
N ASN A 48 3.81 1.52 -1.91
CA ASN A 48 3.11 0.26 -1.61
C ASN A 48 1.70 0.12 -2.17
N GLY A 49 1.25 1.03 -3.05
CA GLY A 49 -0.09 0.93 -3.65
C GLY A 49 -1.29 1.16 -2.73
N LYS A 50 -1.08 1.08 -1.40
CA LYS A 50 -2.09 1.34 -0.36
C LYS A 50 -2.62 2.77 -0.42
N LEU A 51 -3.88 2.92 -0.03
CA LEU A 51 -4.52 4.22 0.13
C LEU A 51 -4.28 4.77 1.53
N SER A 52 -3.68 5.95 1.60
CA SER A 52 -3.62 6.78 2.80
C SER A 52 -4.53 8.00 2.63
N VAL A 53 -5.19 8.40 3.72
CA VAL A 53 -6.16 9.49 3.72
C VAL A 53 -5.75 10.57 4.70
N LYS A 54 -5.96 11.82 4.31
CA LYS A 54 -5.71 13.01 5.14
C LYS A 54 -7.03 13.53 5.71
N LEU A 55 -7.00 14.07 6.92
CA LEU A 55 -8.19 14.64 7.55
C LEU A 55 -8.66 15.90 6.82
N VAL A 56 -9.96 15.97 6.51
CA VAL A 56 -10.63 17.10 5.89
C VAL A 56 -11.45 17.92 6.90
N GLY A 57 -11.46 17.53 8.18
CA GLY A 57 -12.02 18.33 9.27
C GLY A 57 -13.54 18.25 9.38
N VAL A 58 -14.15 17.26 8.74
CA VAL A 58 -15.58 16.94 8.86
C VAL A 58 -15.66 15.47 9.30
N PRO A 59 -15.97 15.17 10.57
CA PRO A 59 -15.80 13.83 11.14
C PRO A 59 -16.48 12.70 10.34
N GLU A 60 -17.68 12.95 9.83
CA GLU A 60 -18.42 12.01 8.99
C GLU A 60 -17.67 11.69 7.69
N LEU A 61 -17.11 12.71 7.04
CA LEU A 61 -16.37 12.58 5.80
C LEU A 61 -14.99 11.95 6.02
N ASP A 62 -14.34 12.29 7.13
CA ASP A 62 -13.12 11.63 7.58
C ASP A 62 -13.34 10.12 7.77
N GLY A 63 -14.47 9.74 8.37
CA GLY A 63 -14.90 8.35 8.49
C GLY A 63 -15.08 7.67 7.13
N HIS A 64 -15.78 8.30 6.19
CA HIS A 64 -15.96 7.72 4.84
C HIS A 64 -14.65 7.51 4.09
N PHE A 65 -13.70 8.44 4.19
CA PHE A 65 -12.38 8.25 3.59
C PHE A 65 -11.61 7.11 4.27
N ALA A 66 -11.68 7.00 5.60
CA ALA A 66 -11.07 5.90 6.34
C ALA A 66 -11.66 4.54 5.95
N ASP A 67 -12.99 4.43 5.86
CA ASP A 67 -13.68 3.20 5.46
C ASP A 67 -13.27 2.73 4.06
N ILE A 68 -13.14 3.66 3.11
CA ILE A 68 -12.67 3.35 1.75
C ILE A 68 -11.22 2.87 1.80
N ALA A 69 -10.35 3.57 2.53
CA ALA A 69 -8.94 3.21 2.66
C ALA A 69 -8.76 1.83 3.28
N GLU A 70 -9.45 1.54 4.39
CA GLU A 70 -9.41 0.25 5.05
C GLU A 70 -9.89 -0.87 4.12
N THR A 71 -11.09 -0.70 3.54
CA THR A 71 -11.68 -1.73 2.67
C THR A 71 -10.82 -1.99 1.43
N PHE A 72 -10.28 -0.94 0.80
CA PHE A 72 -9.37 -1.10 -0.34
C PHE A 72 -8.05 -1.76 0.05
N ASN A 73 -7.45 -1.36 1.16
CA ASN A 73 -6.17 -1.91 1.61
C ASN A 73 -6.31 -3.40 1.97
N GLN A 74 -7.42 -3.80 2.59
CA GLN A 74 -7.75 -5.21 2.80
C GLN A 74 -7.94 -5.96 1.48
N GLN A 75 -8.66 -5.37 0.50
CA GLN A 75 -8.79 -5.96 -0.83
C GLN A 75 -7.42 -6.14 -1.52
N GLN A 76 -6.51 -5.17 -1.38
CA GLN A 76 -5.15 -5.27 -1.90
C GLN A 76 -4.37 -6.42 -1.25
N GLU A 77 -4.47 -6.59 0.07
CA GLU A 77 -3.81 -7.69 0.79
C GLU A 77 -4.34 -9.06 0.32
N HIS A 78 -5.65 -9.19 0.11
CA HIS A 78 -6.22 -10.40 -0.49
C HIS A 78 -5.73 -10.61 -1.93
N TYR A 79 -5.59 -9.55 -2.72
CA TYR A 79 -5.04 -9.64 -4.08
C TYR A 79 -3.57 -10.08 -4.08
N GLU A 80 -2.75 -9.56 -3.17
CA GLU A 80 -1.36 -10.01 -3.00
C GLU A 80 -1.31 -11.50 -2.59
N SER A 81 -2.17 -11.94 -1.68
CA SER A 81 -2.30 -13.35 -1.29
C SER A 81 -2.76 -14.26 -2.45
N MET A 82 -3.63 -13.76 -3.32
CA MET A 82 -4.05 -14.44 -4.55
C MET A 82 -2.84 -14.68 -5.48
N LEU A 83 -2.03 -13.64 -5.70
CA LEU A 83 -0.83 -13.72 -6.53
C LEU A 83 0.23 -14.67 -5.94
N GLU A 84 0.41 -14.64 -4.62
CA GLU A 84 1.31 -15.56 -3.92
C GLU A 84 0.85 -17.01 -4.08
N SER A 85 -0.44 -17.28 -3.86
CA SER A 85 -1.02 -18.63 -4.01
C SER A 85 -0.87 -19.15 -5.45
N LEU A 86 -1.07 -18.29 -6.45
CA LEU A 86 -0.79 -18.63 -7.86
C LEU A 86 0.70 -18.92 -8.10
N GLY A 87 1.60 -18.15 -7.46
CA GLY A 87 3.03 -18.37 -7.53
C GLY A 87 3.45 -19.72 -6.95
N GLN A 88 2.95 -20.06 -5.76
CA GLN A 88 3.20 -21.34 -5.10
C GLN A 88 2.67 -22.52 -5.92
N LEU A 89 1.47 -22.37 -6.48
CA LEU A 89 0.88 -23.38 -7.34
C LEU A 89 1.74 -23.60 -8.59
N ARG A 90 2.15 -22.51 -9.27
CA ARG A 90 3.06 -22.58 -10.44
C ARG A 90 4.40 -23.22 -10.10
N ALA A 91 4.96 -22.96 -8.93
CA ALA A 91 6.21 -23.61 -8.50
C ALA A 91 6.08 -25.14 -8.44
N SER A 92 4.87 -25.67 -8.24
CA SER A 92 4.58 -27.10 -8.21
C SER A 92 4.40 -27.72 -9.60
N CYS A 93 4.20 -26.92 -10.66
CA CYS A 93 3.93 -27.39 -12.03
C CYS A 93 5.00 -26.95 -13.06
N GLY A 94 6.07 -26.31 -12.60
CA GLY A 94 7.09 -25.69 -13.46
C GLY A 94 6.67 -24.33 -14.06
N HIS A 95 7.57 -23.72 -14.83
CA HIS A 95 7.39 -22.36 -15.32
C HIS A 95 6.31 -22.25 -16.42
N GLY A 96 5.53 -21.17 -16.36
CA GLY A 96 4.58 -20.73 -17.39
C GLY A 96 3.22 -21.44 -17.37
N GLY A 97 2.15 -20.65 -17.42
CA GLY A 97 0.77 -21.13 -17.58
C GLY A 97 -0.24 -20.58 -16.55
N GLY A 98 -1.53 -20.75 -16.87
CA GLY A 98 -2.67 -20.50 -15.99
C GLY A 98 -2.90 -21.61 -14.95
N LEU A 99 -4.01 -21.54 -14.22
CA LEU A 99 -4.43 -22.60 -13.29
C LEU A 99 -4.65 -23.93 -14.03
N SER A 100 -5.26 -23.90 -15.22
CA SER A 100 -5.54 -25.08 -16.04
C SER A 100 -4.26 -25.78 -16.48
N ASP A 101 -3.28 -25.03 -16.96
CA ASP A 101 -2.00 -25.58 -17.42
C ASP A 101 -1.28 -26.29 -16.28
N CYS A 102 -1.32 -25.70 -15.09
CA CYS A 102 -0.71 -26.25 -13.89
C CYS A 102 -1.38 -27.59 -13.52
N LEU A 103 -2.70 -27.62 -13.41
CA LEU A 103 -3.43 -28.83 -13.05
C LEU A 103 -3.28 -29.95 -14.08
N HIS A 104 -3.24 -29.62 -15.37
CA HIS A 104 -2.97 -30.61 -16.42
C HIS A 104 -1.58 -31.24 -16.29
N ARG A 105 -0.55 -30.46 -15.93
CA ARG A 105 0.79 -31.00 -15.66
C ARG A 105 0.81 -31.89 -14.43
N LEU A 106 0.19 -31.45 -13.33
CA LEU A 106 0.08 -32.27 -12.12
C LEU A 106 -0.64 -33.59 -12.41
N GLN A 107 -1.70 -33.57 -13.22
CA GLN A 107 -2.43 -34.75 -13.64
C GLN A 107 -1.57 -35.70 -14.51
N ALA A 108 -0.74 -35.15 -15.41
CA ALA A 108 0.16 -35.94 -16.25
C ALA A 108 1.28 -36.61 -15.44
N GLU A 109 1.86 -35.88 -14.48
CA GLU A 109 2.90 -36.38 -13.57
C GLU A 109 2.35 -37.42 -12.58
N ASN A 110 1.06 -37.31 -12.24
CA ASN A 110 0.37 -38.20 -11.31
C ASN A 110 -0.68 -39.08 -12.02
N SER A 111 -0.32 -39.69 -13.15
CA SER A 111 -1.24 -40.47 -14.00
C SER A 111 -1.99 -41.63 -13.32
N THR A 112 -1.53 -42.08 -12.16
CA THR A 112 -2.20 -43.12 -11.35
C THR A 112 -3.33 -42.58 -10.46
N ARG A 113 -3.48 -41.26 -10.37
CA ARG A 113 -4.48 -40.56 -9.54
C ARG A 113 -5.33 -39.65 -10.40
N GLN A 114 -6.60 -39.54 -10.07
CA GLN A 114 -7.51 -38.58 -10.67
C GLN A 114 -7.49 -37.29 -9.85
N LEU A 115 -7.16 -36.18 -10.50
CA LEU A 115 -7.29 -34.83 -9.98
C LEU A 115 -8.56 -34.23 -10.58
N SER A 116 -9.39 -33.60 -9.75
CA SER A 116 -10.56 -32.87 -10.24
C SER A 116 -10.74 -31.54 -9.51
N VAL A 117 -11.16 -30.50 -10.22
CA VAL A 117 -11.61 -29.24 -9.62
C VAL A 117 -13.08 -29.36 -9.33
N GLN A 118 -13.47 -29.12 -8.08
CA GLN A 118 -14.86 -29.08 -7.67
C GLN A 118 -15.30 -27.63 -7.48
N MET A 119 -16.51 -27.32 -7.93
CA MET A 119 -17.16 -26.02 -7.79
C MET A 119 -18.39 -26.11 -6.91
N LYS A 120 -18.52 -25.20 -5.94
CA LYS A 120 -19.72 -25.00 -5.13
C LYS A 120 -20.04 -23.50 -5.03
N GLY A 121 -20.86 -23.03 -5.95
CA GLY A 121 -21.15 -21.60 -6.08
C GLY A 121 -19.89 -20.83 -6.48
N TYR A 122 -19.41 -19.94 -5.61
CA TYR A 122 -18.17 -19.16 -5.81
C TYR A 122 -16.94 -19.80 -5.16
N GLU A 123 -17.08 -21.01 -4.63
CA GLU A 123 -16.00 -21.76 -3.99
C GLU A 123 -15.49 -22.84 -4.93
N PHE A 124 -14.16 -22.95 -5.05
CA PHE A 124 -13.50 -24.01 -5.80
C PHE A 124 -12.43 -24.70 -4.97
N SER A 125 -12.21 -25.97 -5.25
CA SER A 125 -11.24 -26.81 -4.54
C SER A 125 -10.64 -27.85 -5.48
N LEU A 126 -9.45 -28.35 -5.16
CA LEU A 126 -8.80 -29.43 -5.87
C LEU A 126 -9.02 -30.73 -5.07
N GLU A 127 -9.65 -31.71 -5.69
CA GLU A 127 -9.84 -33.06 -5.16
C GLU A 127 -8.85 -34.04 -5.81
N VAL A 128 -8.33 -34.97 -5.01
CA VAL A 128 -7.37 -35.98 -5.44
C VAL A 128 -7.89 -37.35 -5.00
N SER A 129 -8.02 -38.29 -5.94
CA SER A 129 -8.48 -39.64 -5.61
C SER A 129 -7.42 -40.43 -4.82
N GLY A 130 -7.85 -41.07 -3.73
CA GLY A 130 -7.01 -41.99 -2.94
C GLY A 130 -6.06 -41.27 -1.98
N GLU A 131 -4.93 -41.92 -1.65
CA GLU A 131 -3.92 -41.35 -0.75
C GLU A 131 -3.16 -40.19 -1.44
N VAL A 132 -3.17 -39.03 -0.79
CA VAL A 132 -2.62 -37.78 -1.32
C VAL A 132 -1.13 -37.67 -0.98
N PRO A 133 -0.23 -37.68 -1.98
CA PRO A 133 1.20 -37.46 -1.75
C PRO A 133 1.48 -36.00 -1.35
N PRO A 134 2.60 -35.73 -0.65
CA PRO A 134 2.91 -34.39 -0.12
C PRO A 134 2.97 -33.27 -1.16
N GLU A 135 3.26 -33.58 -2.42
CA GLU A 135 3.27 -32.62 -3.52
C GLU A 135 1.85 -32.20 -3.93
N LEU A 136 0.93 -33.16 -4.02
CA LEU A 136 -0.47 -32.88 -4.32
C LEU A 136 -1.18 -32.22 -3.13
N GLN A 137 -0.77 -32.53 -1.90
CA GLN A 137 -1.27 -31.85 -0.72
C GLN A 137 -0.95 -30.34 -0.77
N ARG A 138 0.30 -29.97 -1.11
CA ARG A 138 0.69 -28.57 -1.29
C ARG A 138 -0.13 -27.89 -2.40
N ALA A 139 -0.39 -28.57 -3.50
CA ALA A 139 -1.24 -28.05 -4.55
C ALA A 139 -2.69 -27.80 -4.07
N GLN A 140 -3.26 -28.72 -3.28
CA GLN A 140 -4.59 -28.53 -2.66
C GLN A 140 -4.60 -27.32 -1.72
N GLU A 141 -3.58 -27.15 -0.89
CA GLU A 141 -3.43 -26.01 0.01
C GLU A 141 -3.31 -24.68 -0.74
N SER A 142 -2.53 -24.63 -1.82
CA SER A 142 -2.43 -23.44 -2.69
C SER A 142 -3.75 -23.13 -3.40
N VAL A 143 -4.48 -24.14 -3.90
CA VAL A 143 -5.81 -23.94 -4.52
C VAL A 143 -6.84 -23.45 -3.49
N SER A 144 -6.81 -23.98 -2.26
CA SER A 144 -7.68 -23.52 -1.17
C SER A 144 -7.39 -22.06 -0.80
N SER A 145 -6.12 -21.71 -0.62
CA SER A 145 -5.70 -20.32 -0.33
C SER A 145 -6.08 -19.37 -1.47
N LEU A 146 -5.90 -19.82 -2.72
CA LEU A 146 -6.32 -19.10 -3.91
C LEU A 146 -7.83 -18.83 -3.93
N CYS A 147 -8.65 -19.84 -3.64
CA CYS A 147 -10.10 -19.70 -3.56
C CYS A 147 -10.51 -18.69 -2.47
N GLN A 148 -9.90 -18.73 -1.29
CA GLN A 148 -10.20 -17.80 -0.20
C GLN A 148 -9.89 -16.36 -0.59
N ALA A 149 -8.72 -16.13 -1.20
CA ALA A 149 -8.30 -14.81 -1.67
C ALA A 149 -9.26 -14.26 -2.74
N VAL A 150 -9.60 -15.06 -3.76
CA VAL A 150 -10.57 -14.70 -4.81
C VAL A 150 -11.91 -14.32 -4.20
N LYS A 151 -12.44 -15.15 -3.30
CA LYS A 151 -13.71 -14.89 -2.61
C LYS A 151 -13.71 -13.57 -1.85
N ALA A 152 -12.63 -13.27 -1.13
CA ALA A 152 -12.50 -12.04 -0.37
C ALA A 152 -12.45 -10.80 -1.28
N ILE A 153 -11.71 -10.86 -2.39
CA ILE A 153 -11.65 -9.78 -3.39
C ILE A 153 -13.02 -9.51 -4.01
N THR A 154 -13.75 -10.57 -4.39
CA THR A 154 -15.10 -10.47 -4.96
C THR A 154 -16.09 -9.90 -3.94
N ALA A 155 -16.03 -10.34 -2.67
CA ALA A 155 -16.92 -9.88 -1.61
C ALA A 155 -16.73 -8.39 -1.26
N ALA A 156 -15.50 -7.88 -1.29
CA ALA A 156 -15.22 -6.47 -1.02
C ALA A 156 -15.75 -5.52 -2.12
N GLY A 157 -15.93 -6.03 -3.33
CA GLY A 157 -16.21 -5.23 -4.53
C GLY A 157 -17.45 -4.33 -4.45
N PRO A 158 -18.65 -4.88 -4.18
CA PRO A 158 -19.87 -4.08 -4.17
C PRO A 158 -19.85 -2.94 -3.14
N ARG A 159 -19.37 -3.22 -1.91
CA ARG A 159 -19.26 -2.23 -0.84
C ARG A 159 -18.30 -1.12 -1.22
N LEU A 160 -17.09 -1.47 -1.65
CA LEU A 160 -16.06 -0.50 -2.02
C LEU A 160 -16.52 0.35 -3.22
N GLN A 161 -17.09 -0.26 -4.25
CA GLN A 161 -17.64 0.45 -5.41
C GLN A 161 -18.77 1.41 -5.01
N GLY A 162 -19.63 1.01 -4.08
CA GLY A 162 -20.70 1.87 -3.55
C GLY A 162 -20.16 3.12 -2.86
N MET A 163 -19.20 2.95 -1.93
CA MET A 163 -18.58 4.06 -1.20
C MET A 163 -17.83 5.01 -2.13
N ILE A 164 -17.03 4.45 -3.05
CA ILE A 164 -16.31 5.24 -4.06
C ILE A 164 -17.29 6.03 -4.93
N ARG A 165 -18.35 5.39 -5.44
CA ARG A 165 -19.32 6.05 -6.31
C ARG A 165 -20.00 7.21 -5.59
N TRP A 166 -20.50 6.99 -4.38
CA TRP A 166 -21.15 8.03 -3.59
C TRP A 166 -20.23 9.25 -3.39
N LEU A 167 -18.97 8.99 -3.01
CA LEU A 167 -18.01 10.04 -2.71
C LEU A 167 -17.63 10.85 -3.96
N LEU A 168 -17.42 10.18 -5.10
CA LEU A 168 -17.05 10.84 -6.35
C LEU A 168 -18.23 11.57 -7.02
N GLN A 169 -19.47 11.11 -6.83
CA GLN A 169 -20.67 11.79 -7.33
C GLN A 169 -21.03 13.01 -6.49
N SER A 170 -20.65 13.02 -5.21
CA SER A 170 -20.97 14.11 -4.29
C SER A 170 -19.86 15.16 -4.19
N GLU A 171 -18.83 15.11 -5.05
CA GLU A 171 -17.59 15.91 -4.91
C GLU A 171 -17.86 17.41 -4.65
N GLU A 172 -18.71 18.05 -5.44
CA GLU A 172 -18.98 19.49 -5.28
C GLU A 172 -19.65 19.81 -3.93
N GLN A 173 -20.61 18.99 -3.52
CA GLN A 173 -21.24 19.12 -2.20
C GLN A 173 -20.23 18.91 -1.08
N LEU A 174 -19.32 17.95 -1.21
CA LEU A 174 -18.27 17.70 -0.21
C LEU A 174 -17.29 18.88 -0.11
N ARG A 175 -16.94 19.52 -1.24
CA ARG A 175 -16.10 20.73 -1.25
C ARG A 175 -16.76 21.89 -0.52
N GLN A 176 -18.07 22.08 -0.71
CA GLN A 176 -18.83 23.10 0.00
C GLN A 176 -18.88 22.78 1.51
N ARG A 177 -19.22 21.55 1.89
CA ARG A 177 -19.25 21.12 3.30
C ARG A 177 -17.92 21.34 4.03
N VAL A 178 -16.80 20.99 3.39
CA VAL A 178 -15.46 21.19 3.96
C VAL A 178 -15.12 22.69 4.07
N THR A 179 -15.59 23.50 3.13
CA THR A 179 -15.45 24.96 3.17
C THR A 179 -16.23 25.56 4.33
N ASP A 180 -17.50 25.20 4.47
CA ASP A 180 -18.39 25.75 5.50
C ASP A 180 -17.99 25.32 6.92
N ALA A 181 -17.42 24.12 7.07
CA ALA A 181 -16.93 23.63 8.34
C ALA A 181 -15.57 24.24 8.77
N SER A 182 -14.91 24.99 7.89
CA SER A 182 -13.58 25.53 8.16
C SER A 182 -13.65 26.81 9.00
N PRO A 183 -12.97 26.87 10.17
CA PRO A 183 -13.06 28.01 11.08
C PRO A 183 -12.32 29.26 10.60
N ASN A 184 -11.34 29.11 9.71
CA ASN A 184 -10.56 30.21 9.16
C ASN A 184 -9.97 29.85 7.79
N PHE A 185 -9.51 30.87 7.07
CA PHE A 185 -9.00 30.74 5.70
C PHE A 185 -7.77 29.82 5.58
N GLN A 186 -6.84 29.85 6.54
CA GLN A 186 -5.66 28.98 6.51
C GLN A 186 -6.05 27.50 6.64
N GLN A 187 -6.94 27.21 7.60
CA GLN A 187 -7.48 25.88 7.81
C GLN A 187 -8.27 25.41 6.60
N GLN A 188 -9.08 26.30 6.00
CA GLN A 188 -9.82 26.04 4.76
C GLN A 188 -8.90 25.61 3.62
N LEU A 189 -7.81 26.35 3.36
CA LEU A 189 -6.85 25.97 2.32
C LEU A 189 -6.25 24.59 2.57
N ARG A 190 -5.89 24.27 3.82
CA ARG A 190 -5.35 22.96 4.22
C ARG A 190 -6.35 21.84 3.95
N VAL A 191 -7.60 21.96 4.43
CA VAL A 191 -8.58 20.88 4.30
C VAL A 191 -9.08 20.72 2.87
N GLN A 192 -9.14 21.79 2.08
CA GLN A 192 -9.45 21.70 0.65
C GLN A 192 -8.33 20.99 -0.13
N ALA A 193 -7.06 21.23 0.21
CA ALA A 193 -5.95 20.49 -0.37
C ALA A 193 -6.04 19.00 -0.01
N ASN A 194 -6.28 18.68 1.26
CA ASN A 194 -6.46 17.30 1.73
C ASN A 194 -7.62 16.60 1.02
N LEU A 195 -8.78 17.27 0.87
CA LEU A 195 -9.93 16.72 0.16
C LEU A 195 -9.58 16.38 -1.29
N ARG A 196 -8.89 17.28 -1.99
CA ARG A 196 -8.46 17.06 -3.38
C ARG A 196 -7.52 15.85 -3.49
N GLU A 197 -6.54 15.75 -2.59
CA GLU A 197 -5.61 14.62 -2.57
C GLU A 197 -6.33 13.30 -2.29
N ASN A 198 -7.24 13.28 -1.31
CA ASN A 198 -8.04 12.10 -1.00
C ASN A 198 -8.91 11.68 -2.19
N LEU A 199 -9.62 12.62 -2.83
CA LEU A 199 -10.43 12.35 -4.02
C LEU A 199 -9.59 11.78 -5.16
N GLN A 200 -8.39 12.32 -5.39
CA GLN A 200 -7.46 11.77 -6.37
C GLN A 200 -7.03 10.34 -5.99
N GLY A 201 -6.78 10.08 -4.71
CA GLY A 201 -6.53 8.74 -4.18
C GLY A 201 -7.69 7.79 -4.45
N VAL A 202 -8.92 8.20 -4.15
CA VAL A 202 -10.16 7.45 -4.38
C VAL A 202 -10.33 7.09 -5.86
N ARG A 203 -10.03 8.02 -6.78
CA ARG A 203 -10.06 7.75 -8.23
C ARG A 203 -9.02 6.71 -8.66
N ARG A 204 -7.81 6.76 -8.10
CA ARG A 204 -6.77 5.76 -8.40
C ARG A 204 -7.17 4.37 -7.92
N VAL A 205 -7.70 4.26 -6.69
CA VAL A 205 -8.11 2.96 -6.15
C VAL A 205 -9.36 2.40 -6.82
N GLN A 206 -10.23 3.26 -7.38
CA GLN A 206 -11.35 2.79 -8.20
C GLN A 206 -10.89 1.93 -9.38
N VAL A 207 -9.85 2.39 -10.08
CA VAL A 207 -9.28 1.67 -11.22
C VAL A 207 -8.62 0.38 -10.75
N ARG A 208 -7.78 0.44 -9.71
CA ARG A 208 -7.10 -0.75 -9.17
C ARG A 208 -8.07 -1.80 -8.61
N SER A 209 -9.08 -1.37 -7.87
CA SER A 209 -10.12 -2.26 -7.34
C SER A 209 -10.92 -2.95 -8.45
N ALA A 210 -11.16 -2.26 -9.57
CA ALA A 210 -11.76 -2.90 -10.74
C ALA A 210 -10.83 -3.96 -11.34
N GLN A 211 -9.55 -3.65 -11.51
CA GLN A 211 -8.54 -4.60 -12.01
C GLN A 211 -8.42 -5.84 -11.11
N TYR A 212 -8.31 -5.68 -9.78
CA TYR A 212 -8.22 -6.82 -8.86
C TYR A 212 -9.42 -7.76 -8.97
N ARG A 213 -10.62 -7.21 -9.14
CA ARG A 213 -11.84 -8.01 -9.33
C ARG A 213 -11.89 -8.69 -10.69
N GLU A 214 -11.39 -8.04 -11.73
CA GLU A 214 -11.31 -8.64 -13.07
C GLU A 214 -10.37 -9.85 -13.06
N GLU A 215 -9.18 -9.70 -12.48
CA GLU A 215 -8.20 -10.78 -12.39
C GLU A 215 -8.68 -11.93 -11.48
N ALA A 216 -9.28 -11.63 -10.32
CA ALA A 216 -9.90 -12.64 -9.47
C ALA A 216 -11.08 -13.35 -10.19
N GLY A 217 -11.86 -12.61 -10.97
CA GLY A 217 -12.93 -13.15 -11.80
C GLY A 217 -12.43 -14.07 -12.90
N ALA A 218 -11.26 -13.78 -13.48
CA ALA A 218 -10.63 -14.66 -14.47
C ALA A 218 -10.22 -16.00 -13.85
N VAL A 219 -9.61 -16.00 -12.66
CA VAL A 219 -9.26 -17.23 -11.92
C VAL A 219 -10.51 -18.06 -11.62
N LEU A 220 -11.56 -17.43 -11.10
CA LEU A 220 -12.82 -18.11 -10.83
C LEU A 220 -13.44 -18.72 -12.10
N SER A 221 -13.40 -17.98 -13.22
CA SER A 221 -13.92 -18.45 -14.50
C SER A 221 -13.10 -19.62 -15.06
N GLU A 222 -11.80 -19.63 -14.84
CA GLU A 222 -10.91 -20.73 -15.21
C GLU A 222 -11.21 -21.99 -14.38
N ALA A 223 -11.38 -21.83 -13.05
CA ALA A 223 -11.79 -22.92 -12.16
C ALA A 223 -13.16 -23.51 -12.53
N ALA A 224 -14.13 -22.67 -12.91
CA ALA A 224 -15.44 -23.11 -13.36
C ALA A 224 -15.34 -24.00 -14.61
N LYS A 225 -14.58 -23.57 -15.62
CA LYS A 225 -14.37 -24.36 -16.85
C LYS A 225 -13.69 -25.70 -16.57
N LEU A 226 -12.74 -25.74 -15.63
CA LEU A 226 -12.07 -26.97 -15.22
C LEU A 226 -13.04 -27.95 -14.56
N ALA A 227 -13.90 -27.46 -13.67
CA ALA A 227 -14.90 -28.30 -13.03
C ALA A 227 -15.92 -28.86 -14.04
N GLU A 228 -16.34 -28.06 -15.02
CA GLU A 228 -17.26 -28.48 -16.09
C GLU A 228 -16.64 -29.55 -17.01
N THR A 229 -15.33 -29.45 -17.29
CA THR A 229 -14.65 -30.41 -18.19
C THR A 229 -14.28 -31.73 -17.51
N GLN A 230 -14.36 -31.80 -16.19
CA GLN A 230 -14.00 -32.96 -15.36
C GLN A 230 -15.21 -33.62 -14.67
N SER A 231 -16.40 -33.03 -14.80
CA SER A 231 -17.70 -33.60 -14.40
C SER A 231 -18.23 -34.58 -15.45
#